data_AF-A0A8J4PK24-F1
#
_entry.id   AF-A0A8J4PK24-F1
#
_cell.length_a   1.000
_cell.length_b   1.000
_cell.length_c   1.000
_cell.angle_alpha   90.00
_cell.angle_beta   90.00
_cell.angle_gamma   90.00
#
_symmetry.space_group_name_H-M   'P 1'
#
loop_
_entity.id
_entity.type
_entity.pdbx_description
1 polymer ?
#
loop_
_entity_poly.entity_id
_entity_poly.type
_entity_poly.pdbx_seq_one_letter_code
_entity_poly.pdbx_strand_id
1 'polypeptide(L)'
;MCVHDYIDDIVDPKKLNLGLLEDLIGGAEDFPLIGPGCTENCKKRMIEIVQITMGRFTELVVGYFQDARVGADISGGQCDFWEYVGYCQDQGKNKDEYFIEMVEKQMNLKIIDGKVIHLNPDGTPRDTRSQDLTSNLQNQDETK
;
A
#
# COMPACT_ATOMS: atom_id res chain seq x y z
N MET A 1 -24.15 -3.30 -19.14
CA MET A 1 -23.06 -3.80 -18.28
C MET A 1 -22.11 -2.64 -18.08
N CYS A 2 -21.84 -2.25 -16.82
CA CYS A 2 -20.93 -1.13 -16.53
C CYS A 2 -19.53 -1.58 -17.00
N VAL A 3 -18.74 -0.67 -17.57
CA VAL A 3 -17.37 -0.97 -18.01
C VAL A 3 -16.47 -1.41 -16.84
N HIS A 4 -16.87 -1.11 -15.60
CA HIS A 4 -16.15 -1.44 -14.37
C HIS A 4 -16.62 -2.72 -13.68
N ASP A 5 -17.53 -3.50 -14.27
CA ASP A 5 -18.06 -4.70 -13.62
C ASP A 5 -16.99 -5.81 -13.43
N TYR A 6 -15.84 -5.72 -14.10
CA TYR A 6 -14.71 -6.64 -13.92
C TYR A 6 -13.84 -6.33 -12.69
N ILE A 7 -13.99 -5.14 -12.08
CA ILE A 7 -13.08 -4.67 -11.04
C ILE A 7 -13.37 -5.34 -9.67
N ASP A 8 -14.57 -5.87 -9.47
CA ASP A 8 -14.99 -6.51 -8.21
C ASP A 8 -14.11 -7.71 -7.83
N ASP A 9 -13.55 -8.42 -8.81
CA ASP A 9 -12.74 -9.62 -8.58
C ASP A 9 -11.27 -9.31 -8.25
N ILE A 10 -10.81 -8.05 -8.39
CA ILE A 10 -9.39 -7.68 -8.30
C ILE A 10 -9.05 -6.77 -7.10
N VAL A 11 -10.04 -6.26 -6.37
CA VAL A 11 -9.83 -5.32 -5.26
C VAL A 11 -9.78 -6.06 -3.93
N ASP A 12 -8.58 -6.20 -3.36
CA ASP A 12 -8.38 -6.64 -1.97
C ASP A 12 -8.13 -5.42 -1.08
N PRO A 13 -9.01 -5.10 -0.10
CA PRO A 13 -8.82 -3.93 0.77
C PRO A 13 -7.56 -4.02 1.66
N LYS A 14 -6.90 -5.17 1.73
CA LYS A 14 -5.67 -5.39 2.50
C LYS A 14 -4.40 -5.32 1.65
N LYS A 15 -4.51 -5.19 0.33
CA LYS A 15 -3.36 -5.13 -0.58
C LYS A 15 -3.48 -3.94 -1.53
N LEU A 16 -2.33 -3.39 -1.90
CA LEU A 16 -2.25 -2.44 -3.01
C LEU A 16 -2.45 -3.24 -4.30
N ASN A 17 -3.45 -2.86 -5.10
CA ASN A 17 -3.57 -3.35 -6.45
C ASN A 17 -2.69 -2.46 -7.35
N LEU A 18 -1.55 -3.01 -7.80
CA LEU A 18 -0.59 -2.26 -8.62
C LEU A 18 -1.16 -1.87 -9.98
N GLY A 19 -2.00 -2.71 -10.60
CA GLY A 19 -2.65 -2.37 -11.87
C GLY A 19 -3.58 -1.16 -11.73
N LEU A 20 -4.42 -1.13 -10.68
CA LEU A 20 -5.28 0.02 -10.41
C LEU A 20 -4.48 1.27 -10.03
N LEU A 21 -3.35 1.12 -9.32
CA LEU A 21 -2.47 2.25 -9.04
C LEU A 21 -1.83 2.79 -10.32
N GLU A 22 -1.34 1.92 -11.20
CA GLU A 22 -0.76 2.30 -12.49
C GLU A 22 -1.79 3.06 -13.35
N ASP A 23 -3.03 2.57 -13.41
CA ASP A 23 -4.13 3.26 -14.10
C ASP A 23 -4.40 4.64 -13.48
N LEU A 24 -4.39 4.74 -12.14
CA LEU A 24 -4.60 6.00 -11.41
C LEU A 24 -3.51 7.05 -11.67
N ILE A 25 -2.24 6.65 -11.66
CA ILE A 25 -1.10 7.57 -11.79
C ILE A 25 -0.69 7.81 -13.24
N GLY A 26 -0.97 6.85 -14.13
CA GLY A 26 -0.60 6.89 -15.54
C GLY A 26 -1.45 7.84 -16.38
N GLY A 27 -2.69 8.10 -15.96
CA GLY A 27 -3.58 9.04 -16.62
C GLY A 27 -4.88 9.26 -15.86
N ALA A 28 -4.97 10.35 -15.09
CA ALA A 28 -6.20 10.75 -14.40
C ALA A 28 -7.39 11.04 -15.36
N GLU A 29 -7.11 11.16 -16.66
CA GLU A 29 -8.14 11.31 -17.70
C GLU A 29 -8.78 9.96 -18.08
N ASP A 30 -8.07 8.85 -17.90
CA ASP A 30 -8.45 7.51 -18.37
C ASP A 30 -8.97 6.60 -17.25
N PHE A 31 -8.73 6.95 -15.98
CA PHE A 31 -9.26 6.22 -14.83
C PHE A 31 -9.79 7.20 -13.75
N PRO A 32 -10.97 6.97 -13.14
CA PRO A 32 -11.83 5.78 -13.23
C PRO A 32 -12.89 5.83 -14.34
N LEU A 33 -12.61 6.45 -15.50
CA LEU A 33 -13.47 6.57 -16.69
C LEU A 33 -14.99 6.53 -16.43
N ILE A 34 -15.50 7.50 -15.67
CA ILE A 34 -16.92 7.56 -15.31
C ILE A 34 -17.73 8.11 -16.50
N GLY A 35 -18.21 7.21 -17.36
CA GLY A 35 -19.03 7.55 -18.52
C GLY A 35 -20.54 7.54 -18.28
N PRO A 36 -21.34 7.94 -19.29
CA PRO A 36 -22.82 7.96 -19.23
C PRO A 36 -23.48 6.60 -18.92
N GLY A 37 -22.77 5.49 -19.12
CA GLY A 37 -23.23 4.14 -18.80
C GLY A 37 -23.03 3.71 -17.34
N CYS A 38 -22.42 4.55 -16.50
CA CYS A 38 -22.19 4.25 -15.09
C CYS A 38 -23.43 4.56 -14.24
N THR A 39 -23.90 3.56 -13.49
CA THR A 39 -24.93 3.76 -12.47
C THR A 39 -24.37 4.50 -11.25
N GLU A 40 -25.23 5.10 -10.42
CA GLU A 40 -24.79 5.70 -9.15
C GLU A 40 -24.07 4.70 -8.23
N ASN A 41 -24.49 3.43 -8.25
CA ASN A 41 -23.79 2.38 -7.52
C ASN A 41 -22.38 2.13 -8.09
N CYS A 42 -22.23 2.09 -9.42
CA CYS A 42 -20.93 1.96 -10.08
C CYS A 42 -20.01 3.13 -9.68
N LYS A 43 -20.53 4.37 -9.62
CA LYS A 43 -19.77 5.56 -9.21
C LYS A 43 -19.30 5.49 -7.76
N LYS A 44 -20.20 5.18 -6.81
CA LYS A 44 -19.84 5.04 -5.39
C LYS A 44 -18.76 4.00 -5.18
N ARG A 45 -18.91 2.85 -5.85
CA ARG A 45 -17.90 1.79 -5.85
C ARG A 45 -16.54 2.27 -6.36
N MET A 46 -16.49 2.98 -7.49
CA MET A 46 -15.22 3.51 -8.00
C MET A 46 -14.55 4.48 -7.02
N ILE A 47 -15.33 5.31 -6.33
CA ILE A 47 -14.80 6.20 -5.28
C ILE A 47 -14.15 5.37 -4.17
N GLU A 48 -14.81 4.32 -3.69
CA GLU A 48 -14.28 3.43 -2.65
C GLU A 48 -12.98 2.75 -3.10
N ILE A 49 -12.92 2.28 -4.35
CA ILE A 49 -11.72 1.65 -4.92
C ILE A 49 -10.54 2.63 -4.97
N VAL A 50 -10.78 3.86 -5.42
CA VAL A 50 -9.77 4.93 -5.43
C VAL A 50 -9.29 5.23 -4.02
N GLN A 51 -10.21 5.37 -3.07
CA GLN A 51 -9.89 5.65 -1.67
C GLN A 51 -9.05 4.54 -1.04
N ILE A 52 -9.41 3.28 -1.26
CA ILE A 52 -8.66 2.12 -0.79
C ILE A 52 -7.26 2.10 -1.41
N THR A 53 -7.16 2.23 -2.74
CA THR A 53 -5.89 2.14 -3.47
C THR A 53 -4.94 3.25 -3.06
N MET A 54 -5.41 4.50 -3.04
CA MET A 54 -4.59 5.65 -2.63
C MET A 54 -4.27 5.64 -1.13
N GLY A 55 -5.19 5.19 -0.29
CA GLY A 55 -4.96 5.00 1.14
C GLY A 55 -3.81 4.02 1.39
N ARG A 56 -3.86 2.84 0.77
CA ARG A 56 -2.80 1.83 0.86
C ARG A 56 -1.47 2.30 0.28
N PHE A 57 -1.49 2.97 -0.87
CA PHE A 57 -0.28 3.54 -1.44
C PHE A 57 0.36 4.56 -0.48
N THR A 58 -0.45 5.44 0.12
CA THR A 58 0.02 6.44 1.08
C THR A 58 0.61 5.79 2.33
N GLU A 59 -0.05 4.78 2.89
CA GLU A 59 0.48 4.01 4.04
C GLU A 59 1.84 3.38 3.72
N LEU A 60 2.00 2.78 2.54
CA LEU A 60 3.26 2.19 2.09
C LEU A 60 4.35 3.24 1.93
N VAL A 61 4.05 4.39 1.30
CA VAL A 61 5.02 5.48 1.13
C VAL A 61 5.46 6.03 2.49
N VAL A 62 4.52 6.29 3.40
CA VAL A 62 4.83 6.76 4.75
C VAL A 62 5.69 5.73 5.48
N GLY A 63 5.30 4.45 5.44
CA GLY A 63 6.06 3.35 6.04
C GLY A 63 7.48 3.24 5.50
N TYR A 64 7.66 3.32 4.18
CA TYR A 64 8.97 3.28 3.53
C TYR A 64 9.94 4.30 4.13
N PHE A 65 9.51 5.56 4.27
CA PHE A 65 10.35 6.60 4.87
C PHE A 65 10.53 6.45 6.38
N GLN A 66 9.51 5.98 7.10
CA GLN A 66 9.59 5.77 8.55
C GLN A 66 10.48 4.57 8.91
N ASP A 67 10.60 3.59 8.01
CA ASP A 67 11.38 2.40 8.25
C ASP A 67 12.80 2.52 7.72
N ALA A 68 13.09 3.43 6.79
CA ALA A 68 14.44 3.63 6.29
C ALA A 68 15.48 3.80 7.42
N ARG A 69 16.56 2.99 7.37
CA ARG A 69 17.69 3.15 8.29
C ARG A 69 18.65 4.19 7.76
N VAL A 70 18.81 5.27 8.53
CA VAL A 70 19.80 6.30 8.25
C VAL A 70 21.20 5.72 8.43
N GLY A 71 22.06 5.91 7.42
CA GLY A 71 23.45 5.43 7.44
C GLY A 71 23.61 3.94 7.19
N ALA A 72 22.59 3.27 6.65
CA ALA A 72 22.71 1.87 6.23
C ALA A 72 23.81 1.71 5.18
N ASP A 73 24.60 0.64 5.32
CA ASP A 73 25.63 0.28 4.35
C ASP A 73 25.00 -0.33 3.08
N ILE A 74 25.07 0.43 1.98
CA ILE A 74 24.51 0.10 0.66
C ILE A 74 25.44 -0.75 -0.22
N SER A 75 26.59 -1.19 0.28
CA SER A 75 27.55 -1.99 -0.51
C SER A 75 27.01 -3.36 -0.97
N GLY A 76 25.82 -3.76 -0.51
CA GLY A 76 25.08 -4.94 -0.93
C GLY A 76 23.74 -4.65 -1.64
N GLY A 77 23.59 -3.46 -2.24
CA GLY A 77 22.34 -3.04 -2.90
C GLY A 77 21.61 -1.93 -2.16
N GLN A 78 20.50 -1.45 -2.71
CA GLN A 78 19.62 -0.46 -2.10
C GLN A 78 18.21 -1.03 -2.08
N CYS A 79 17.48 -0.91 -0.96
CA CYS A 79 16.06 -1.21 -0.91
C CYS A 79 15.31 -0.03 -1.48
N ASP A 80 14.81 -0.16 -2.71
CA ASP A 80 13.92 0.85 -3.27
C ASP A 80 12.49 0.72 -2.72
N PHE A 81 11.62 1.66 -3.11
CA PHE A 81 10.23 1.67 -2.67
C PHE A 81 9.46 0.42 -3.12
N TRP A 82 9.69 -0.08 -4.34
CA TRP A 82 8.96 -1.22 -4.88
C TRP A 82 9.42 -2.54 -4.25
N GLU A 83 10.70 -2.64 -3.92
CA GLU A 83 11.23 -3.74 -3.12
C GLU A 83 10.63 -3.74 -1.71
N TYR A 84 10.51 -2.57 -1.08
CA TYR A 84 9.80 -2.42 0.20
C TYR A 84 8.32 -2.85 0.09
N VAL A 85 7.61 -2.41 -0.97
CA VAL A 85 6.21 -2.83 -1.20
C VAL A 85 6.12 -4.34 -1.36
N GLY A 86 6.98 -4.96 -2.17
CA GLY A 86 7.03 -6.41 -2.33
C GLY A 86 7.30 -7.14 -1.01
N TYR A 87 8.22 -6.62 -0.20
CA TYR A 87 8.51 -7.18 1.12
C TYR A 87 7.29 -7.14 2.05
N CYS A 88 6.62 -6.00 2.14
CA CYS A 88 5.47 -5.77 3.01
C CYS A 88 4.22 -6.56 2.59
N GLN A 89 3.98 -6.69 1.28
CA GLN A 89 2.76 -7.31 0.75
C GLN A 89 2.84 -8.81 0.60
N ASP A 90 3.98 -9.30 0.11
CA ASP A 90 4.18 -10.72 -0.10
C ASP A 90 4.77 -11.40 1.15
N GLN A 91 5.14 -10.64 2.18
CA GLN A 91 5.73 -11.16 3.42
C GLN A 91 6.98 -12.01 3.13
N GLY A 92 7.76 -11.63 2.13
CA GLY A 92 8.91 -12.39 1.64
C GLY A 92 8.56 -13.72 0.94
N LYS A 93 7.27 -14.04 0.73
CA LYS A 93 6.88 -15.24 -0.02
C LYS A 93 7.38 -15.12 -1.46
N ASN A 94 8.03 -16.17 -1.94
CA ASN A 94 8.64 -16.24 -3.27
C ASN A 94 9.83 -15.29 -3.50
N LYS A 95 10.44 -14.75 -2.44
CA LYS A 95 11.69 -13.98 -2.52
C LYS A 95 12.85 -14.83 -1.98
N ASP A 96 14.04 -14.62 -2.54
CA ASP A 96 15.25 -15.30 -2.05
C ASP A 96 15.74 -14.67 -0.73
N GLU A 97 16.61 -15.41 -0.05
CA GLU A 97 17.18 -15.00 1.25
C GLU A 97 17.99 -13.70 1.11
N TYR A 98 18.67 -13.51 -0.02
CA TYR A 98 19.45 -12.30 -0.30
C TYR A 98 18.57 -11.05 -0.34
N PHE A 99 17.42 -11.11 -1.01
CA PHE A 99 16.44 -10.02 -1.03
C PHE A 99 15.96 -9.68 0.38
N ILE A 100 15.62 -10.70 1.18
CA ILE A 100 15.15 -10.50 2.56
C ILE A 100 16.24 -9.82 3.40
N GLU A 101 17.47 -10.33 3.36
CA GLU A 101 18.61 -9.75 4.09
C GLU A 101 18.90 -8.32 3.66
N MET A 102 18.85 -8.03 2.36
CA MET A 102 19.06 -6.69 1.81
C MET A 102 18.05 -5.70 2.38
N VAL A 103 16.75 -6.04 2.37
CA VAL A 103 15.69 -5.18 2.90
C VAL A 103 15.84 -5.04 4.42
N GLU A 104 16.01 -6.12 5.18
CA GLU A 104 16.13 -6.06 6.65
C GLU A 104 17.42 -5.34 7.13
N LYS A 105 18.47 -5.27 6.30
CA LYS A 105 19.67 -4.49 6.58
C LYS A 105 19.42 -2.99 6.44
N GLN A 106 18.60 -2.59 5.47
CA GLN A 106 18.38 -1.20 5.09
C GLN A 106 17.14 -0.56 5.71
N MET A 107 16.21 -1.39 6.18
CA MET A 107 14.94 -0.96 6.73
C MET A 107 14.78 -1.48 8.17
N ASN A 108 14.10 -0.71 9.00
CA ASN A 108 13.74 -1.05 10.37
C ASN A 108 12.50 -1.93 10.38
N LEU A 109 12.63 -3.12 9.80
CA LEU A 109 11.54 -4.09 9.71
C LEU A 109 12.12 -5.50 9.62
N LYS A 110 11.31 -6.49 10.01
CA LYS A 110 11.66 -7.92 9.98
C LYS A 110 10.47 -8.81 9.70
N ILE A 111 10.70 -10.00 9.14
CA ILE A 111 9.67 -11.06 9.12
C ILE A 111 9.81 -11.93 10.37
N ILE A 112 8.75 -11.99 11.17
CA ILE A 112 8.66 -12.85 12.35
C ILE A 112 7.36 -13.65 12.24
N ASP A 113 7.45 -14.98 12.31
CA ASP A 113 6.31 -15.89 12.17
C ASP A 113 5.44 -15.62 10.92
N GLY A 114 6.11 -15.30 9.80
CA GLY A 114 5.44 -15.00 8.52
C GLY A 114 4.71 -13.66 8.48
N LYS A 115 4.98 -12.75 9.43
CA LYS A 115 4.42 -11.40 9.48
C LYS A 115 5.52 -10.36 9.45
N VAL A 116 5.29 -9.27 8.74
CA VAL A 116 6.18 -8.11 8.77
C VAL A 116 5.95 -7.34 10.06
N ILE A 117 7.04 -7.11 10.79
CA ILE A 117 7.08 -6.34 12.03
C ILE A 117 7.93 -5.11 11.78
N HIS A 118 7.33 -3.93 11.94
CA HIS A 118 8.02 -2.65 11.88
C HIS A 118 8.73 -2.41 13.21
N LEU A 119 9.94 -1.87 13.16
CA LEU A 119 10.82 -1.67 14.30
C LEU A 119 11.13 -0.19 14.49
N ASN A 120 11.36 0.20 15.74
CA ASN A 120 12.04 1.46 16.04
C ASN A 120 13.53 1.34 15.69
N PRO A 121 14.28 2.46 15.61
CA PRO A 121 15.72 2.42 15.34
C PRO A 121 16.54 1.62 16.37
N ASP A 122 16.01 1.43 17.59
CA ASP A 122 16.61 0.60 18.63
C ASP A 122 16.31 -0.91 18.49
N GLY A 123 15.57 -1.30 17.45
CA GLY A 123 15.20 -2.69 17.17
C GLY A 123 13.98 -3.20 17.93
N THR A 124 13.30 -2.37 18.73
CA THR A 124 12.04 -2.75 19.40
C THR A 124 10.84 -2.69 18.44
N PRO A 125 9.80 -3.55 18.59
CA PRO A 125 8.60 -3.46 17.76
C PRO A 125 7.91 -2.09 17.89
N ARG A 126 7.55 -1.50 16.75
CA ARG A 126 6.82 -0.24 16.67
C ARG A 126 5.32 -0.49 16.85
N ASP A 127 4.66 0.30 17.70
CA ASP A 127 3.20 0.28 17.81
C ASP A 127 2.59 0.95 16.57
N THR A 128 2.02 0.13 15.68
CA THR A 128 1.41 0.58 14.42
C THR A 128 -0.08 0.90 14.56
N ARG A 129 -0.67 0.81 15.76
CA ARG A 129 -2.09 1.13 16.00
C ARG A 129 -2.51 2.57 15.66
N SER A 130 -1.56 3.45 15.34
CA SER A 130 -1.82 4.85 15.00
C SER A 130 -1.97 5.13 13.49
N GLN A 131 -1.86 4.13 12.61
CA GLN A 131 -1.78 4.34 11.16
C GLN A 131 -3.11 4.23 10.37
N ASP A 132 -4.25 4.06 11.04
CA ASP A 132 -5.59 4.16 10.41
C ASP A 132 -5.92 5.62 10.03
N LEU A 133 -5.22 6.15 9.03
CA LEU A 133 -5.47 7.47 8.43
C LEU A 133 -6.86 7.56 7.78
N THR A 134 -7.50 6.43 7.51
CA THR A 134 -8.85 6.32 6.93
C THR A 134 -9.97 6.53 7.94
N SER A 135 -9.72 6.42 9.24
CA SER A 135 -10.75 6.56 10.28
C SER A 135 -11.29 8.00 10.46
N ASN A 136 -10.61 9.01 9.90
CA ASN A 136 -11.03 10.41 10.00
C ASN A 136 -11.95 10.88 8.85
N LEU A 137 -12.18 10.08 7.82
CA LEU A 137 -13.07 10.44 6.70
C LEU A 137 -14.54 10.03 6.91
N GLN A 138 -14.83 9.16 7.90
CA GLN A 138 -16.20 8.71 8.19
C GLN A 138 -16.96 9.63 9.17
N ASN A 139 -16.31 10.61 9.80
CA ASN A 139 -16.91 11.44 10.85
C ASN A 139 -17.37 12.84 10.38
N GLN A 140 -17.42 13.12 9.07
CA GLN A 140 -17.84 14.45 8.57
C GLN A 140 -19.28 14.51 8.04
N ASP A 141 -20.03 13.41 8.02
CA ASP A 141 -21.42 13.40 7.51
C ASP A 141 -22.52 13.42 8.59
N GLU A 142 -22.19 13.45 9.89
CA GLU A 142 -23.20 13.47 10.97
C GLU A 142 -23.51 14.85 11.57
N THR A 143 -23.06 15.95 10.94
CA THR A 143 -23.49 17.31 11.34
C THR A 143 -24.04 18.11 10.16
N LYS A 144 -25.29 17.81 9.79
CA LYS A 144 -26.20 18.75 9.13
C LYS A 144 -27.59 18.66 9.73
#